data_AF-A0A8C5SFF5-F1
#
_entry.id   AF-A0A8C5SFF5-F1
#
_cell.length_a   1.000
_cell.length_b   1.000
_cell.length_c   1.000
_cell.angle_alpha   90.00
_cell.angle_beta   90.00
_cell.angle_gamma   90.00
#
_symmetry.space_group_name_H-M   'P 1'
#
loop_
_entity.id
_entity.type
_entity.pdbx_description
1 polymer ?
#
loop_
_entity_poly.entity_id
_entity_poly.type
_entity_poly.pdbx_seq_one_letter_code
_entity_poly.pdbx_strand_id
1 'polypeptide(L)'
;MDAVEVEFLAEREMVTIIPNFSLDRIYLIGGELGPFNPGLPVEVPLWLALNLKQRQKCRLVPPDWMDVEKLEQMRDQERKEDTFTPMPNPFYMELTKLLLNYAADNIPKADEIRTLVKDIWDTRIAKLRVSADSFVRQQEAHARLDNLTLMEINTTGAFLTQALDHMYKLRSNLQGEEKRREAVLR
;
A
#
# COMPACT_ATOMS: atom_id res chain seq x y z
N MET A 1 5.25 8.75 9.37
CA MET A 1 5.98 7.61 8.80
C MET A 1 6.38 8.04 7.40
N ASP A 2 7.62 7.83 7.02
CA ASP A 2 8.09 8.26 5.71
C ASP A 2 7.80 7.18 4.67
N ALA A 3 7.66 7.53 3.40
CA ALA A 3 7.40 6.55 2.33
C ALA A 3 8.46 5.43 2.28
N VAL A 4 9.69 5.74 2.68
CA VAL A 4 10.81 4.81 2.76
C VAL A 4 10.62 3.76 3.86
N GLU A 5 9.98 4.14 4.97
CA GLU A 5 9.66 3.20 6.05
C GLU A 5 8.57 2.22 5.62
N VAL A 6 7.59 2.69 4.84
CA VAL A 6 6.56 1.82 4.25
C VAL A 6 7.17 0.84 3.23
N GLU A 7 8.09 1.32 2.39
CA GLU A 7 8.85 0.47 1.45
C GLU A 7 9.64 -0.61 2.21
N PHE A 8 10.31 -0.25 3.32
CA PHE A 8 11.00 -1.22 4.17
C PHE A 8 10.06 -2.27 4.79
N LEU A 9 8.82 -1.91 5.12
CA LEU A 9 7.82 -2.87 5.61
C LEU A 9 7.38 -3.81 4.49
N ALA A 10 7.16 -3.29 3.28
CA ALA A 10 6.78 -4.06 2.10
C ALA A 10 7.85 -5.08 1.68
N GLU A 11 9.13 -4.81 1.96
CA GLU A 11 10.23 -5.73 1.64
C GLU A 11 10.17 -7.08 2.38
N ARG A 12 9.30 -7.20 3.39
CA ARG A 12 9.05 -8.46 4.12
C ARG A 12 8.11 -9.40 3.38
N GLU A 13 7.39 -8.91 2.37
CA GLU A 13 6.49 -9.74 1.57
C GLU A 13 7.25 -10.88 0.89
N MET A 14 6.64 -12.06 0.89
CA MET A 14 7.22 -13.25 0.29
C MET A 14 6.95 -13.25 -1.21
N VAL A 15 8.01 -13.50 -1.99
CA VAL A 15 7.95 -13.61 -3.46
C VAL A 15 8.65 -14.87 -3.92
N THR A 16 8.22 -15.38 -5.07
CA THR A 16 8.82 -16.58 -5.67
C THR A 16 9.96 -16.18 -6.60
N ILE A 17 11.11 -16.84 -6.43
CA ILE A 17 12.25 -16.75 -7.36
C ILE A 17 12.62 -18.13 -7.89
N ILE A 18 13.30 -18.16 -9.03
CA ILE A 18 13.98 -19.33 -9.56
C ILE A 18 15.49 -19.04 -9.53
N PRO A 19 16.26 -19.64 -8.60
CA PRO A 19 17.68 -19.40 -8.48
C PRO A 19 18.47 -20.15 -9.56
N ASN A 20 19.68 -19.69 -9.85
CA ASN A 20 20.64 -20.35 -10.75
C ASN A 20 21.87 -20.89 -10.00
N PHE A 21 21.80 -20.99 -8.68
CA PHE A 21 22.87 -21.46 -7.81
C PHE A 21 22.34 -22.52 -6.83
N SER A 22 23.26 -23.32 -6.31
CA SER A 22 22.97 -24.31 -5.26
C SER A 22 23.40 -23.75 -3.91
N LEU A 23 22.53 -23.83 -2.91
CA LEU A 23 22.85 -23.48 -1.53
C LEU A 23 21.92 -24.23 -0.58
N ASP A 24 22.49 -24.79 0.49
CA ASP A 24 21.70 -25.43 1.55
C ASP A 24 20.85 -24.42 2.32
N ARG A 25 20.05 -24.93 3.26
CA ARG A 25 19.18 -24.08 4.09
C ARG A 25 19.98 -23.03 4.86
N ILE A 26 19.45 -21.82 4.87
CA ILE A 26 19.96 -20.71 5.67
C ILE A 26 19.02 -20.51 6.85
N TYR A 27 19.57 -20.45 8.06
CA TYR A 27 18.82 -20.18 9.28
C TYR A 27 19.01 -18.71 9.66
N LEU A 28 17.99 -17.89 9.46
CA LEU A 28 17.95 -16.48 9.85
C LEU A 28 17.20 -16.32 11.18
N ILE A 29 17.39 -15.17 11.84
CA ILE A 29 16.62 -14.81 13.04
C ILE A 29 15.11 -14.81 12.74
N GLY A 30 14.73 -14.41 11.51
CA GLY A 30 13.34 -14.32 11.07
C GLY A 30 12.78 -15.60 10.42
N GLY A 31 13.51 -16.73 10.42
CA GLY A 31 13.06 -18.00 9.84
C GLY A 31 14.10 -18.70 8.97
N GLU A 32 13.69 -19.79 8.33
CA GLU A 32 14.54 -20.58 7.42
C GLU A 32 14.28 -20.21 5.96
N LEU A 33 15.34 -20.20 5.14
CA LEU A 33 15.26 -20.00 3.70
C LEU A 33 15.96 -21.13 2.94
N GLY A 34 15.41 -21.50 1.79
CA GLY A 34 15.94 -22.57 0.94
C GLY A 34 15.42 -23.96 1.33
N PRO A 35 16.05 -25.04 0.84
CA PRO A 35 17.28 -25.04 0.04
C PRO A 35 17.09 -24.36 -1.33
N PHE A 36 18.15 -23.73 -1.81
CA PHE A 36 18.19 -23.12 -3.15
C PHE A 36 18.72 -24.15 -4.12
N ASN A 37 17.83 -24.70 -4.94
CA ASN A 37 18.18 -25.65 -5.98
C ASN A 37 18.07 -24.96 -7.35
N PRO A 38 19.10 -25.01 -8.21
CA PRO A 38 19.06 -24.37 -9.52
C PRO A 38 17.83 -24.79 -10.33
N GLY A 39 17.11 -23.82 -10.88
CA GLY A 39 15.95 -24.05 -11.74
C GLY A 39 14.65 -24.44 -11.02
N LEU A 40 14.66 -24.61 -9.70
CA LEU A 40 13.46 -24.90 -8.92
C LEU A 40 12.93 -23.64 -8.21
N PRO A 41 11.61 -23.36 -8.25
CA PRO A 41 11.03 -22.23 -7.53
C PRO A 41 11.26 -22.33 -6.02
N VAL A 42 11.52 -21.19 -5.38
CA VAL A 42 11.64 -21.04 -3.93
C VAL A 42 11.08 -19.69 -3.49
N GLU A 43 10.35 -19.68 -2.38
CA GLU A 43 9.84 -18.46 -1.76
C GLU A 43 10.90 -17.82 -0.87
N VAL A 44 11.09 -16.51 -1.05
CA VAL A 44 12.01 -15.70 -0.26
C VAL A 44 11.41 -14.32 0.02
N PRO A 45 11.83 -13.64 1.08
CA PRO A 45 11.42 -12.25 1.28
C PRO A 45 11.94 -11.35 0.16
N LEU A 46 11.16 -10.32 -0.18
CA LEU A 46 11.43 -9.43 -1.32
C LEU A 46 12.82 -8.79 -1.25
N TRP A 47 13.28 -8.33 -0.08
CA TRP A 47 14.63 -7.74 0.05
C TRP A 47 15.73 -8.69 -0.44
N LEU A 48 15.59 -9.99 -0.18
CA LEU A 48 16.57 -10.99 -0.62
C LEU A 48 16.40 -11.26 -2.11
N ALA A 49 15.17 -11.36 -2.59
CA ALA A 49 14.86 -11.57 -4.00
C ALA A 49 15.49 -10.48 -4.87
N LEU A 50 15.32 -9.21 -4.48
CA LEU A 50 15.89 -8.05 -5.18
C LEU A 50 17.41 -8.05 -5.12
N ASN A 51 18.00 -8.37 -3.96
CA ASN A 51 19.45 -8.48 -3.81
C ASN A 51 20.05 -9.56 -4.74
N LEU A 52 19.41 -10.73 -4.81
CA LEU A 52 19.83 -11.82 -5.70
C LEU A 52 19.63 -11.46 -7.18
N LYS A 53 18.53 -10.78 -7.52
CA LYS A 53 18.25 -10.32 -8.89
C LYS A 53 19.31 -9.34 -9.39
N GLN A 54 19.68 -8.34 -8.59
CA GLN A 54 20.74 -7.38 -8.93
C GLN A 54 22.09 -8.06 -9.16
N ARG A 55 22.33 -9.19 -8.48
CA ARG A 55 23.54 -10.03 -8.64
C ARG A 55 23.41 -11.08 -9.75
N GLN A 56 22.33 -11.06 -10.54
CA GLN A 56 22.03 -12.02 -11.61
C GLN A 56 22.00 -13.48 -11.12
N LYS A 57 21.58 -13.70 -9.87
CA LYS A 57 21.53 -15.03 -9.23
C LYS A 57 20.15 -15.68 -9.22
N CYS A 58 19.14 -14.99 -9.73
CA CYS A 58 17.80 -15.53 -9.85
C CYS A 58 17.02 -14.87 -10.98
N ARG A 59 15.94 -15.54 -11.36
CA ARG A 59 14.83 -14.97 -12.11
C ARG A 59 13.67 -14.76 -11.15
N LEU A 60 13.04 -13.59 -11.20
CA LEU A 60 11.83 -13.31 -10.42
C LEU A 60 10.61 -13.85 -11.15
N VAL A 61 9.65 -14.41 -10.39
CA VAL A 61 8.34 -14.80 -10.90
C VAL A 61 7.33 -13.73 -10.47
N PRO A 62 6.56 -13.12 -11.38
CA PRO A 62 5.56 -12.14 -11.00
C PRO A 62 4.50 -12.77 -10.08
N PRO A 63 4.01 -12.04 -9.07
CA PRO A 63 2.85 -12.48 -8.28
C PRO A 63 1.61 -12.70 -9.14
N ASP A 64 0.74 -13.63 -8.75
CA ASP A 64 -0.45 -14.01 -9.54
C ASP A 64 -1.44 -12.87 -9.81
N TRP A 65 -1.46 -11.85 -8.95
CA TRP A 65 -2.30 -10.66 -9.11
C TRP A 65 -1.70 -9.64 -10.07
N MET A 66 -0.38 -9.73 -10.35
CA MET A 66 0.34 -8.85 -11.26
C MET A 66 0.16 -9.30 -12.72
N ASP A 67 -1.11 -9.42 -13.11
CA ASP A 67 -1.56 -9.82 -14.42
C ASP A 67 -2.47 -8.72 -14.99
N VAL A 68 -2.35 -8.47 -16.30
CA VAL A 68 -3.05 -7.36 -16.97
C VAL A 68 -4.56 -7.52 -16.87
N GLU A 69 -5.10 -8.70 -17.16
CA GLU A 69 -6.56 -8.92 -17.19
C GLU A 69 -7.16 -8.75 -15.79
N LYS A 70 -6.48 -9.27 -14.76
CA LYS A 70 -6.93 -9.10 -13.37
C LYS A 70 -6.87 -7.65 -12.92
N LEU A 71 -5.80 -6.93 -13.28
CA LEU A 71 -5.65 -5.51 -12.92
C LEU A 71 -6.66 -4.62 -13.65
N GLU A 72 -7.01 -4.93 -14.89
CA GLU A 72 -8.11 -4.25 -15.60
C GLU A 72 -9.44 -4.43 -14.88
N GLN A 73 -9.77 -5.66 -14.48
CA GLN A 73 -10.97 -5.95 -13.70
C GLN A 73 -11.00 -5.18 -12.38
N MET A 74 -9.87 -5.16 -11.65
CA MET A 74 -9.76 -4.41 -10.39
C MET A 74 -9.92 -2.89 -10.61
N ARG A 75 -9.30 -2.34 -11.65
CA ARG A 75 -9.46 -0.92 -12.02
C ARG A 75 -10.91 -0.57 -12.31
N ASP A 76 -11.59 -1.39 -13.10
CA ASP A 76 -12.96 -1.13 -13.51
C ASP A 76 -13.94 -1.30 -12.34
N GLN A 77 -13.69 -2.29 -11.47
CA GLN A 77 -14.43 -2.46 -10.22
C GLN A 77 -14.23 -1.26 -9.27
N GLU A 78 -12.99 -0.80 -9.10
CA GLU A 78 -12.66 0.36 -8.26
C GLU A 78 -13.31 1.64 -8.81
N ARG A 79 -13.42 1.81 -10.12
CA ARG A 79 -14.12 2.97 -10.72
C ARG A 79 -15.63 2.90 -10.55
N LYS A 80 -16.21 1.69 -10.49
CA LYS A 80 -17.65 1.48 -10.40
C LYS A 80 -18.18 1.62 -8.98
N GLU A 81 -17.42 1.16 -8.01
CA GLU A 81 -17.82 1.17 -6.60
C GLU A 81 -17.58 2.55 -5.97
N ASP A 82 -18.49 3.01 -5.12
CA ASP A 82 -18.32 4.30 -4.42
C ASP A 82 -17.34 4.18 -3.23
N THR A 83 -17.23 2.97 -2.67
CA THR A 83 -16.33 2.63 -1.56
C THR A 83 -14.98 2.06 -2.06
N PHE A 84 -14.01 1.94 -1.16
CA PHE A 84 -12.71 1.35 -1.47
C PHE A 84 -12.85 -0.17 -1.61
N THR A 85 -12.44 -0.69 -2.77
CA THR A 85 -12.45 -2.14 -3.01
C THR A 85 -11.22 -2.79 -2.35
N PRO A 86 -11.27 -4.08 -1.98
CA PRO A 86 -10.12 -4.78 -1.41
C PRO A 86 -9.00 -4.92 -2.44
N MET A 87 -7.77 -4.62 -2.02
CA MET A 87 -6.57 -4.74 -2.86
C MET A 87 -5.94 -6.15 -2.76
N PRO A 88 -5.26 -6.63 -3.81
CA PRO A 88 -4.69 -7.98 -3.82
C PRO A 88 -3.54 -8.17 -2.83
N ASN A 89 -2.86 -7.10 -2.46
CA ASN A 89 -1.81 -7.10 -1.45
C ASN A 89 -1.81 -5.74 -0.71
N PRO A 90 -1.59 -5.69 0.61
CA PRO A 90 -1.55 -4.44 1.37
C PRO A 90 -0.42 -3.49 0.92
N PHE A 91 0.61 -4.00 0.24
CA PHE A 91 1.77 -3.27 -0.27
C PHE A 91 1.87 -3.32 -1.81
N TYR A 92 0.73 -3.40 -2.51
CA TYR A 92 0.72 -3.55 -3.98
C TYR A 92 1.51 -2.46 -4.73
N MET A 93 1.56 -1.23 -4.20
CA MET A 93 2.27 -0.10 -4.81
C MET A 93 3.79 -0.28 -4.74
N GLU A 94 4.27 -0.65 -3.56
CA GLU A 94 5.68 -0.87 -3.25
C GLU A 94 6.18 -2.08 -4.03
N LEU A 95 5.42 -3.19 -4.01
CA LEU A 95 5.71 -4.39 -4.79
C LEU A 95 5.80 -4.09 -6.28
N THR A 96 4.81 -3.40 -6.84
CA THR A 96 4.82 -3.04 -8.27
C THR A 96 6.01 -2.15 -8.61
N LYS A 97 6.28 -1.12 -7.79
CA LYS A 97 7.42 -0.23 -8.00
C LYS A 97 8.74 -1.00 -7.99
N LEU A 98 9.01 -1.79 -6.94
CA LEU A 98 10.27 -2.50 -6.79
C LEU A 98 10.44 -3.59 -7.87
N LEU A 99 9.42 -4.42 -8.10
CA LEU A 99 9.50 -5.50 -9.08
C LEU A 99 9.66 -4.97 -10.50
N LEU A 100 8.91 -3.95 -10.91
CA LEU A 100 9.04 -3.38 -12.25
C LEU A 100 10.34 -2.58 -12.43
N ASN A 101 10.96 -2.07 -11.37
CA ASN A 101 12.24 -1.37 -11.46
C ASN A 101 13.42 -2.33 -11.61
N TYR A 102 13.41 -3.46 -10.89
CA TYR A 102 14.55 -4.39 -10.84
C TYR A 102 14.37 -5.65 -11.69
N ALA A 103 13.14 -5.97 -12.10
CA ALA A 103 12.82 -7.24 -12.74
C ALA A 103 11.76 -7.12 -13.85
N ALA A 104 11.61 -5.96 -14.49
CA ALA A 104 10.73 -5.80 -15.65
C ALA A 104 11.03 -6.81 -16.78
N ASP A 105 12.28 -7.23 -16.94
CA ASP A 105 12.69 -8.25 -17.91
C ASP A 105 12.06 -9.64 -17.65
N ASN A 106 11.51 -9.87 -16.45
CA ASN A 106 10.86 -11.13 -16.07
C ASN A 106 9.33 -11.02 -16.05
N ILE A 107 8.78 -9.83 -16.25
CA ILE A 107 7.37 -9.52 -16.09
C ILE A 107 6.79 -9.15 -17.46
N PRO A 108 5.91 -9.98 -18.04
CA PRO A 108 5.30 -9.67 -19.32
C PRO A 108 4.43 -8.41 -19.20
N LYS A 109 4.45 -7.56 -20.23
CA LYS A 109 3.64 -6.32 -20.30
C LYS A 109 3.84 -5.38 -19.09
N ALA A 110 5.07 -5.29 -18.59
CA ALA A 110 5.45 -4.47 -17.44
C ALA A 110 4.93 -3.02 -17.48
N ASP A 111 5.00 -2.36 -18.65
CA ASP A 111 4.54 -0.97 -18.78
C ASP A 111 3.01 -0.83 -18.68
N GLU A 112 2.27 -1.81 -19.19
CA GLU A 112 0.81 -1.86 -19.09
C GLU A 112 0.36 -2.08 -17.64
N ILE A 113 1.02 -3.03 -16.94
CA ILE A 113 0.84 -3.25 -15.50
C ILE A 113 1.11 -1.96 -14.72
N ARG A 114 2.19 -1.24 -15.04
CA ARG A 114 2.54 0.04 -14.40
C ARG A 114 1.41 1.06 -14.55
N THR A 115 0.86 1.20 -15.76
CA THR A 115 -0.25 2.12 -16.02
C THR A 115 -1.51 1.71 -15.27
N LEU A 116 -1.88 0.42 -15.27
CA LEU A 116 -3.07 -0.06 -14.57
C LEU A 116 -3.00 0.16 -13.06
N VAL A 117 -1.86 -0.16 -12.44
CA VAL A 117 -1.64 0.09 -11.00
C VAL A 117 -1.71 1.58 -10.70
N LYS A 118 -1.17 2.43 -11.58
CA LYS A 118 -1.24 3.88 -11.43
C LYS A 118 -2.68 4.41 -11.53
N ASP A 119 -3.47 3.91 -12.48
CA ASP A 119 -4.88 4.24 -12.64
C ASP A 119 -5.70 3.88 -11.39
N ILE A 120 -5.47 2.70 -10.81
CA ILE A 120 -6.10 2.26 -9.56
C ILE A 120 -5.74 3.21 -8.43
N TRP A 121 -4.44 3.49 -8.25
CA TRP A 121 -3.96 4.42 -7.22
C TRP A 121 -4.59 5.81 -7.35
N ASP A 122 -4.59 6.39 -8.55
CA ASP A 122 -5.12 7.74 -8.76
C ASP A 122 -6.64 7.80 -8.47
N THR A 123 -7.38 6.75 -8.84
CA THR A 123 -8.81 6.61 -8.52
C THR A 123 -9.03 6.57 -7.00
N ARG A 124 -8.25 5.77 -6.28
CA ARG A 124 -8.37 5.60 -4.83
C ARG A 124 -7.97 6.86 -4.06
N ILE A 125 -6.90 7.54 -4.47
CA ILE A 125 -6.52 8.83 -3.88
C ILE A 125 -7.58 9.91 -4.12
N ALA A 126 -8.22 9.92 -5.31
CA ALA A 126 -9.34 10.83 -5.57
C ALA A 126 -10.51 10.57 -4.62
N LYS A 127 -10.92 9.31 -4.44
CA LYS A 127 -11.96 8.92 -3.46
C LYS A 127 -11.62 9.34 -2.05
N LEU A 128 -10.38 9.13 -1.61
CA LEU A 128 -9.93 9.53 -0.27
C LEU A 128 -10.06 11.04 -0.05
N ARG A 129 -9.71 11.85 -1.05
CA ARG A 129 -9.88 13.32 -0.97
C ARG A 129 -11.35 13.72 -0.85
N VAL A 130 -12.23 13.11 -1.63
CA VAL A 130 -13.69 13.38 -1.57
C VAL A 130 -14.26 12.96 -0.22
N SER A 131 -13.88 11.79 0.29
CA SER A 131 -14.28 11.31 1.61
C SER A 131 -13.83 12.27 2.73
N ALA A 132 -12.57 12.73 2.68
CA ALA A 132 -12.03 13.67 3.65
C ALA A 132 -12.71 15.05 3.59
N ASP A 133 -13.01 15.58 2.40
CA ASP A 133 -13.73 16.84 2.23
C ASP A 133 -15.16 16.75 2.79
N SER A 134 -15.88 15.65 2.51
CA SER A 134 -17.20 15.39 3.07
C SER A 134 -17.18 15.37 4.59
N PHE A 135 -16.24 14.63 5.20
CA PHE A 135 -16.09 14.52 6.64
C PHE A 135 -15.91 15.89 7.32
N VAL A 136 -15.06 16.74 6.73
CA VAL A 136 -14.78 18.10 7.22
C VAL A 136 -16.02 18.99 7.09
N ARG A 137 -16.71 18.98 5.93
CA ARG A 137 -17.89 19.81 5.69
C ARG A 137 -19.06 19.46 6.60
N GLN A 138 -19.28 18.17 6.82
CA GLN A 138 -20.38 17.67 7.65
C GLN A 138 -20.05 17.71 9.15
N GLN A 139 -18.82 18.06 9.53
CA GLN A 139 -18.34 18.10 10.92
C GLN A 139 -18.56 16.76 11.65
N GLU A 140 -18.35 15.68 10.91
CA GLU A 140 -18.45 14.32 11.44
C GLU A 140 -17.39 14.09 12.52
N ALA A 141 -17.66 13.15 13.43
CA ALA A 141 -16.77 12.78 14.52
C ALA A 141 -16.12 11.40 14.33
N HIS A 142 -16.63 10.60 13.39
CA HIS A 142 -16.18 9.24 13.14
C HIS A 142 -16.30 8.90 11.66
N ALA A 143 -15.27 8.28 11.10
CA ALA A 143 -15.26 7.76 9.74
C ALA A 143 -14.78 6.30 9.78
N ARG A 144 -15.41 5.45 8.97
CA ARG A 144 -14.95 4.09 8.72
C ARG A 144 -14.27 4.04 7.36
N LEU A 145 -12.99 3.68 7.35
CA LEU A 145 -12.17 3.56 6.14
C LEU A 145 -11.75 2.11 5.98
N ASP A 146 -12.59 1.31 5.32
CA ASP A 146 -12.25 -0.07 4.99
C ASP A 146 -11.32 -0.12 3.77
N ASN A 147 -10.50 -1.16 3.69
CA ASN A 147 -9.67 -1.49 2.52
C ASN A 147 -8.63 -0.45 2.07
N LEU A 148 -8.34 0.59 2.86
CA LEU A 148 -7.21 1.47 2.59
C LEU A 148 -5.87 0.77 2.86
N THR A 149 -4.87 1.03 2.03
CA THR A 149 -3.51 0.54 2.25
C THR A 149 -2.68 1.51 3.06
N LEU A 150 -1.57 1.01 3.63
CA LEU A 150 -0.69 1.85 4.45
C LEU A 150 -0.11 3.02 3.66
N MET A 151 0.25 2.82 2.39
CA MET A 151 0.80 3.89 1.54
C MET A 151 -0.23 5.02 1.27
N GLU A 152 -1.50 4.66 1.08
CA GLU A 152 -2.59 5.62 0.88
C GLU A 152 -2.78 6.47 2.16
N ILE A 153 -2.87 5.80 3.31
CA ILE A 153 -2.98 6.45 4.62
C ILE A 153 -1.76 7.35 4.89
N ASN A 154 -0.55 6.86 4.61
CA ASN A 154 0.67 7.58 4.91
C ASN A 154 0.82 8.86 4.08
N THR A 155 0.28 8.88 2.85
CA THR A 155 0.36 10.03 1.95
C THR A 155 -0.42 11.25 2.45
N THR A 156 -1.58 11.04 3.09
CA THR A 156 -2.49 12.13 3.50
C THR A 156 -2.73 12.21 5.00
N GLY A 157 -2.41 11.15 5.74
CA GLY A 157 -2.79 10.97 7.14
C GLY A 157 -2.27 12.07 8.06
N ALA A 158 -0.98 12.41 7.96
CA ALA A 158 -0.37 13.41 8.83
C ALA A 158 -1.02 14.80 8.69
N PHE A 159 -1.31 15.21 7.45
CA PHE A 159 -2.00 16.47 7.19
C PHE A 159 -3.43 16.43 7.71
N LEU A 160 -4.18 15.37 7.38
CA LEU A 160 -5.60 15.28 7.71
C LEU A 160 -5.81 15.26 9.22
N THR A 161 -5.06 14.45 9.97
CA THR A 161 -5.20 14.38 11.43
C THR A 161 -4.84 15.70 12.10
N GLN A 162 -3.77 16.37 11.66
CA GLN A 162 -3.39 17.67 12.19
C GLN A 162 -4.45 18.74 11.93
N ALA A 163 -5.03 18.78 10.72
CA ALA A 163 -6.12 19.69 10.39
C ALA A 163 -7.37 19.43 11.24
N LEU A 164 -7.73 18.16 11.44
CA LEU A 164 -8.89 17.76 12.26
C LEU A 164 -8.70 18.09 13.75
N ASP A 165 -7.48 17.98 14.29
CA ASP A 165 -7.17 18.40 15.66
C ASP A 165 -7.42 19.90 15.87
N HIS A 166 -7.06 20.73 14.88
CA HIS A 166 -7.35 22.16 14.91
C HIS A 166 -8.85 22.43 14.86
N MET A 167 -9.58 21.75 13.97
CA MET A 167 -11.03 21.86 13.89
C MET A 167 -11.71 21.46 15.21
N TYR A 168 -11.25 20.37 15.83
CA TYR A 168 -11.79 19.88 17.10
C TYR A 168 -11.62 20.93 18.20
N LYS A 169 -10.41 21.53 18.33
CA LYS A 169 -10.14 22.60 19.32
C LYS A 169 -11.05 23.82 19.13
N LEU A 170 -11.25 24.25 17.89
CA LEU A 170 -12.14 25.38 17.59
C LEU A 170 -13.59 25.07 17.97
N ARG A 171 -14.07 23.86 17.67
CA ARG A 171 -15.41 23.40 18.03
C ARG A 171 -15.61 23.33 19.54
N SER A 172 -14.64 22.77 20.28
CA SER A 172 -14.75 22.63 21.73
C SER A 172 -14.75 23.98 22.45
N ASN A 173 -14.01 24.96 21.94
CA ASN A 173 -13.95 26.30 22.54
C ASN A 173 -15.29 27.03 22.42
N LEU A 174 -15.90 27.01 21.22
CA LEU A 174 -17.22 27.62 20.99
C LEU A 174 -18.30 27.01 21.89
N GLN A 175 -18.36 25.67 21.98
CA GLN A 175 -19.32 24.99 22.86
C GLN A 175 -19.08 25.29 24.35
N GLY A 176 -17.82 25.49 24.75
CA GLY A 176 -17.47 25.89 26.11
C GLY A 176 -17.92 27.32 26.45
N GLU A 177 -17.81 28.25 25.50
CA GLU A 177 -18.28 29.63 25.67
C GLU A 177 -19.80 29.75 25.72
N GLU A 178 -20.53 29.02 24.86
CA GLU A 178 -22.00 28.97 24.89
C GLU A 178 -22.52 28.48 26.25
N LYS A 179 -21.96 27.37 26.75
CA LYS A 179 -22.32 26.83 28.07
C LYS A 179 -22.02 27.80 29.22
N ARG A 180 -20.91 28.56 29.13
CA ARG A 180 -20.56 29.58 30.13
C ARG A 180 -21.54 30.75 30.09
N ARG A 181 -21.95 31.20 28.90
CA ARG A 181 -22.95 32.28 28.76
C ARG A 181 -24.32 31.87 29.31
N GLU A 182 -24.75 30.64 29.06
CA GLU A 182 -26.00 30.11 29.63
C GLU A 182 -25.96 29.97 31.16
N ALA A 183 -24.80 29.61 31.73
CA ALA A 183 -24.63 29.50 33.18
C ALA A 183 -24.65 30.85 33.91
N VAL A 184 -24.28 31.94 33.24
CA VAL A 184 -24.31 33.31 33.80
C VAL A 184 -25.70 33.94 33.72
N LEU A 185 -26.57 33.43 32.84
CA LEU A 185 -27.95 33.90 32.66
C LEU A 185 -28.98 33.18 33.56
N ARG A 186 -28.53 32.21 34.38
CA ARG A 186 -29.33 31.53 35.41
C ARG A 186 -28.93 31.99 36.80
#